data_AF-A0A957DA75-F1
#
_entry.id   AF-A0A957DA75-F1
#
_cell.length_a   1.000
_cell.length_b   1.000
_cell.length_c   1.000
_cell.angle_alpha   90.00
_cell.angle_beta   90.00
_cell.angle_gamma   90.00
#
_symmetry.space_group_name_H-M   'P 1'
#
loop_
_entity.id
_entity.type
_entity.pdbx_description
1 polymer ?
#
loop_
_entity_poly.entity_id
_entity_poly.type
_entity_poly.pdbx_seq_one_letter_code
_entity_poly.pdbx_strand_id
1 'polypeptide(L)'
;MNRNWVVQGVYAIITTQLLADSRGQLHRRDLPAIFAACPNVNQADYPPAAHALILDMMQKFELCYRFDSDDSYLVPDLFDKTTPAAINFQELTADALAFRYEFEALPTSIFSRFLVRRHRLIANPHLLWRDGAVLQRDGQTAFIRSRPDDTNPAILIDITGPGDRRPLLEIIRSTFEELFPAKMSVEEMVPLPQRPDLSLPYIDLRNMIEDGVERHYVSGIRSYINPAELLGVVEHAGRQSRREPVPAPSRQVIINVNNSGDDISVGNITNSSGVAVGRKAKGEAK
;
A
#
# COMPACT_ATOMS: atom_id res chain seq x y z
N MET A 1 -1.40 31.38 10.82
CA MET A 1 -2.47 30.38 11.05
C MET A 1 -1.99 29.41 12.12
N ASN A 2 -2.76 29.20 13.19
CA ASN A 2 -2.35 28.34 14.29
C ASN A 2 -2.46 26.86 13.88
N ARG A 3 -1.31 26.16 13.76
CA ARG A 3 -1.25 24.75 13.36
C ARG A 3 -2.11 23.85 14.26
N ASN A 4 -2.14 24.12 15.56
CA ASN A 4 -2.88 23.29 16.52
C ASN A 4 -4.39 23.40 16.32
N TRP A 5 -4.90 24.59 16.01
CA TRP A 5 -6.33 24.80 15.75
C TRP A 5 -6.81 24.01 14.53
N VAL A 6 -6.02 23.97 13.45
CA VAL A 6 -6.35 23.17 12.26
C VAL A 6 -6.38 21.69 12.57
N VAL A 7 -5.34 21.20 13.28
CA VAL A 7 -5.22 19.80 13.65
C VAL A 7 -6.39 19.38 14.53
N GLN A 8 -6.77 20.20 15.50
CA GLN A 8 -7.93 19.95 16.36
C GLN A 8 -9.24 19.90 15.57
N GLY A 9 -9.46 20.84 14.65
CA GLY A 9 -10.65 20.84 13.78
C GLY A 9 -10.73 19.61 12.89
N VAL A 10 -9.63 19.24 12.23
CA VAL A 10 -9.56 18.01 11.41
C VAL A 10 -9.80 16.78 12.28
N TYR A 11 -9.13 16.70 13.43
CA TYR A 11 -9.26 15.56 14.35
C TYR A 11 -10.71 15.40 14.83
N ALA A 12 -11.38 16.49 15.21
CA ALA A 12 -12.79 16.48 15.61
C ALA A 12 -13.69 15.87 14.50
N ILE A 13 -13.46 16.23 13.24
CA ILE A 13 -14.24 15.69 12.11
C ILE A 13 -13.99 14.19 11.93
N ILE A 14 -12.73 13.75 11.87
CA ILE A 14 -12.42 12.35 11.53
C ILE A 14 -12.68 11.38 12.69
N THR A 15 -12.83 11.85 13.93
CA THR A 15 -13.11 11.00 15.09
C THR A 15 -14.55 11.08 15.60
N THR A 16 -15.41 11.87 14.95
CA THR A 16 -16.81 11.98 15.40
C THR A 16 -17.63 10.75 15.03
N GLN A 17 -18.48 10.30 15.97
CA GLN A 17 -19.38 9.18 15.71
C GLN A 17 -20.39 9.50 14.60
N LEU A 18 -20.81 10.77 14.47
CA LEU A 18 -21.74 11.20 13.43
C LEU A 18 -21.24 10.88 12.01
N LEU A 19 -19.94 11.07 11.77
CA LEU A 19 -19.34 10.80 10.48
C LEU A 19 -19.06 9.31 10.27
N ALA A 20 -18.72 8.59 11.35
CA ALA A 20 -18.60 7.14 11.32
C ALA A 20 -19.94 6.47 10.95
N ASP A 21 -21.05 6.91 11.56
CA ASP A 21 -22.40 6.41 11.27
C ASP A 21 -22.84 6.75 9.84
N SER A 22 -22.35 7.87 9.31
CA SER A 22 -22.55 8.29 7.91
C SER A 22 -21.61 7.60 6.93
N ARG A 23 -20.80 6.63 7.39
CA ARG A 23 -19.82 5.87 6.59
C ARG A 23 -18.88 6.80 5.82
N GLY A 24 -18.36 7.83 6.49
CA GLY A 24 -17.40 8.77 5.89
C GLY A 24 -18.00 9.75 4.87
N GLN A 25 -19.32 9.82 4.71
CA GLN A 25 -19.98 10.85 3.92
C GLN A 25 -20.13 12.13 4.73
N LEU A 26 -19.41 13.18 4.34
CA LEU A 26 -19.37 14.47 5.00
C LEU A 26 -19.99 15.54 4.10
N HIS A 27 -21.10 16.16 4.52
CA HIS A 27 -21.52 17.42 3.92
C HIS A 27 -20.99 18.59 4.73
N ARG A 28 -20.57 19.66 4.04
CA ARG A 28 -20.13 20.89 4.70
C ARG A 28 -21.17 21.45 5.68
N ARG A 29 -22.46 21.29 5.38
CA ARG A 29 -23.58 21.75 6.23
C ARG A 29 -23.65 21.02 7.59
N ASP A 30 -23.02 19.86 7.71
CA ASP A 30 -23.03 19.04 8.93
C ASP A 30 -21.91 19.45 9.91
N LEU A 31 -20.91 20.20 9.43
CA LEU A 31 -19.78 20.66 10.25
C LEU A 31 -20.19 21.42 11.53
N PRO A 32 -21.19 22.33 11.53
CA PRO A 32 -21.68 22.94 12.77
C PRO A 32 -22.12 21.90 13.81
N ALA A 33 -22.84 20.85 13.39
CA ALA A 33 -23.33 19.80 14.27
C ALA A 33 -22.19 18.89 14.75
N ILE A 34 -21.24 18.57 13.87
CA ILE A 34 -20.04 17.81 14.22
C ILE A 34 -19.24 18.54 15.30
N PHE A 35 -18.92 19.83 15.11
CA PHE A 35 -18.15 20.59 16.10
C PHE A 35 -18.92 20.81 17.41
N ALA A 36 -20.26 20.89 17.37
CA ALA A 36 -21.08 20.96 18.58
C ALA A 36 -21.08 19.64 19.37
N ALA A 37 -21.00 18.50 18.70
CA ALA A 37 -21.00 17.18 19.33
C ALA A 37 -19.62 16.73 19.84
N CYS A 38 -18.54 17.38 19.40
CA CYS A 38 -17.17 17.00 19.77
C CYS A 38 -16.74 17.61 21.11
N PRO A 39 -16.41 16.79 22.14
CA PRO A 39 -16.09 17.31 23.48
C PRO A 39 -14.70 17.98 23.58
N ASN A 40 -13.85 17.79 22.58
CA ASN A 40 -12.46 18.23 22.55
C ASN A 40 -12.25 19.57 21.81
N VAL A 41 -13.33 20.18 21.31
CA VAL A 41 -13.30 21.48 20.62
C VAL A 41 -14.47 22.33 21.08
N ASN A 42 -14.30 23.65 21.05
CA ASN A 42 -15.39 24.58 21.25
C ASN A 42 -15.95 25.00 19.88
N GLN A 43 -17.24 24.78 19.64
CA GLN A 43 -17.90 25.13 18.37
C GLN A 43 -17.68 26.61 17.98
N ALA A 44 -17.61 27.52 18.97
CA ALA A 44 -17.37 28.94 18.73
C ALA A 44 -16.02 29.23 18.06
N ASP A 45 -15.03 28.36 18.23
CA ASP A 45 -13.72 28.46 17.60
C ASP A 45 -13.75 28.05 16.12
N TYR A 46 -14.83 27.43 15.65
CA TYR A 46 -15.00 26.91 14.29
C TYR A 46 -16.28 27.46 13.61
N PRO A 47 -16.37 28.79 13.40
CA PRO A 47 -17.52 29.42 12.76
C PRO A 47 -17.65 28.98 11.28
N PRO A 48 -18.80 29.19 10.61
CA PRO A 48 -19.00 28.79 9.20
C PRO A 48 -17.94 29.27 8.22
N ALA A 49 -17.34 30.45 8.46
CA ALA A 49 -16.24 30.98 7.65
C ALA A 49 -14.96 30.13 7.71
N ALA A 50 -14.73 29.39 8.80
CA ALA A 50 -13.59 28.51 9.01
C ALA A 50 -13.73 27.14 8.31
N HIS A 51 -14.95 26.73 7.96
CA HIS A 51 -15.22 25.37 7.47
C HIS A 51 -14.52 25.06 6.14
N ALA A 52 -14.51 26.02 5.21
CA ALA A 52 -13.81 25.86 3.93
C ALA A 52 -12.31 25.58 4.15
N LEU A 53 -11.69 26.34 5.05
CA LEU A 53 -10.27 26.20 5.38
C LEU A 53 -9.94 24.81 5.94
N ILE A 54 -10.79 24.25 6.78
CA ILE A 54 -10.59 22.91 7.36
C ILE A 54 -10.74 21.84 6.28
N LEU A 55 -11.77 21.93 5.44
CA LEU A 55 -11.98 21.02 4.32
C LEU A 55 -10.83 21.07 3.30
N ASP A 56 -10.31 22.26 3.00
CA ASP A 56 -9.14 22.44 2.15
C ASP A 56 -7.90 21.78 2.75
N MET A 57 -7.72 21.88 4.07
CA MET A 57 -6.65 21.18 4.77
C MET A 57 -6.83 19.65 4.72
N MET A 58 -8.05 19.14 4.92
CA MET A 58 -8.33 17.70 4.81
C MET A 58 -7.99 17.17 3.42
N GLN A 59 -8.37 17.88 2.35
CA GLN A 59 -8.02 17.53 0.98
C GLN A 59 -6.52 17.62 0.73
N LYS A 60 -5.86 18.67 1.23
CA LYS A 60 -4.41 18.87 1.09
C LYS A 60 -3.61 17.73 1.74
N PHE A 61 -4.08 17.20 2.86
CA PHE A 61 -3.48 16.06 3.54
C PHE A 61 -4.00 14.71 3.03
N GLU A 62 -4.78 14.71 1.94
CA GLU A 62 -5.33 13.51 1.29
C GLU A 62 -6.19 12.65 2.24
N LEU A 63 -6.91 13.29 3.16
CA LEU A 63 -7.83 12.64 4.09
C LEU A 63 -9.23 12.48 3.50
N CYS A 64 -9.58 13.33 2.55
CA CYS A 64 -10.87 13.29 1.86
C CYS A 64 -10.74 13.78 0.42
N TYR A 65 -11.77 13.51 -0.37
CA TYR A 65 -11.97 14.12 -1.69
C TYR A 65 -13.41 14.58 -1.84
N ARG A 66 -13.61 15.62 -2.66
CA ARG A 66 -14.94 16.07 -3.04
C ARG A 66 -15.57 15.05 -3.98
N PHE A 67 -16.75 14.57 -3.64
CA PHE A 67 -17.46 13.54 -4.40
C PHE A 67 -18.53 14.14 -5.34
N ASP A 68 -19.15 15.25 -4.96
CA ASP A 68 -20.16 15.93 -5.78
C ASP A 68 -20.05 17.46 -5.68
N SER A 69 -20.73 18.14 -6.58
CA SER A 69 -20.94 19.59 -6.64
C SER A 69 -21.63 20.17 -5.40
N ASP A 70 -22.38 19.38 -4.63
CA ASP A 70 -23.11 19.81 -3.43
C ASP A 70 -22.25 19.88 -2.14
N ASP A 71 -21.00 20.36 -2.24
CA ASP A 71 -20.06 20.47 -1.09
C ASP A 71 -20.00 19.18 -0.24
N SER A 72 -19.99 18.05 -0.93
CA SER A 72 -20.01 16.70 -0.35
C SER A 72 -18.64 16.05 -0.49
N TYR A 73 -18.16 15.47 0.60
CA TYR A 73 -16.83 14.90 0.73
C TYR A 73 -16.91 13.45 1.20
N LEU A 74 -15.99 12.64 0.70
CA LEU A 74 -15.81 11.26 1.15
C LEU A 74 -14.50 11.14 1.92
N VAL A 75 -14.56 10.55 3.11
CA VAL A 75 -13.43 10.28 4.01
C VAL A 75 -13.16 8.77 4.04
N PRO A 76 -12.21 8.25 3.26
CA PRO A 76 -12.11 6.81 3.03
C PRO A 76 -11.79 5.97 4.26
N ASP A 77 -11.04 6.53 5.22
CA ASP A 77 -10.71 5.85 6.49
C ASP A 77 -11.95 5.48 7.32
N LEU A 78 -13.10 6.11 7.04
CA LEU A 78 -14.36 5.91 7.76
C LEU A 78 -15.36 5.02 7.03
N PHE A 79 -15.00 4.47 5.86
CA PHE A 79 -15.85 3.50 5.18
C PHE A 79 -16.00 2.20 5.96
N ASP A 80 -17.01 1.41 5.62
CA ASP A 80 -17.17 0.06 6.15
C ASP A 80 -15.98 -0.82 5.75
N LYS A 81 -15.54 -1.71 6.63
CA LYS A 81 -14.55 -2.75 6.28
C LYS A 81 -15.14 -3.86 5.41
N THR A 82 -16.46 -4.04 5.44
CA THR A 82 -17.13 -5.14 4.76
C THR A 82 -17.11 -4.94 3.25
N THR A 83 -16.62 -5.94 2.53
CA THR A 83 -16.71 -5.99 1.07
C THR A 83 -18.17 -5.89 0.62
N PRO A 84 -18.51 -5.04 -0.37
CA PRO A 84 -19.84 -4.98 -0.96
C PRO A 84 -20.31 -6.36 -1.48
N ALA A 85 -21.55 -6.74 -1.16
CA ALA A 85 -22.11 -8.05 -1.51
C ALA A 85 -22.17 -8.34 -3.03
N ALA A 86 -22.17 -7.29 -3.85
CA ALA A 86 -22.15 -7.40 -5.31
C ALA A 86 -20.80 -7.88 -5.88
N ILE A 87 -19.74 -7.92 -5.07
CA ILE A 87 -18.39 -8.28 -5.51
C ILE A 87 -18.09 -9.74 -5.17
N ASN A 88 -18.20 -10.60 -6.18
CA ASN A 88 -17.67 -11.97 -6.12
C ASN A 88 -16.29 -12.02 -6.78
N PHE A 89 -15.22 -11.91 -5.98
CA PHE A 89 -13.87 -11.89 -6.53
C PHE A 89 -13.51 -13.15 -7.31
N GLN A 90 -13.96 -14.33 -6.87
CA GLN A 90 -13.58 -15.58 -7.53
C GLN A 90 -14.06 -15.63 -8.99
N GLU A 91 -15.27 -15.14 -9.24
CA GLU A 91 -15.84 -15.06 -10.59
C GLU A 91 -15.27 -13.86 -11.35
N LEU A 92 -15.21 -12.69 -10.71
CA LEU A 92 -14.84 -11.43 -11.36
C LEU A 92 -13.35 -11.32 -11.70
N THR A 93 -12.49 -12.11 -11.07
CA THR A 93 -11.03 -12.08 -11.28
C THR A 93 -10.45 -13.40 -11.78
N ALA A 94 -11.27 -14.30 -12.33
CA ALA A 94 -10.84 -15.63 -12.78
C ALA A 94 -9.78 -15.57 -13.91
N ASP A 95 -9.92 -14.61 -14.82
CA ASP A 95 -8.97 -14.32 -15.91
C ASP A 95 -8.30 -12.96 -15.70
N ALA A 96 -7.98 -12.58 -14.46
CA ALA A 96 -7.37 -11.28 -14.21
C ALA A 96 -5.87 -11.27 -14.53
N LEU A 97 -5.39 -10.13 -15.02
CA LEU A 97 -4.00 -9.75 -14.79
C LEU A 97 -3.88 -9.45 -13.29
N ALA A 98 -3.07 -10.23 -12.59
CA ALA A 98 -2.87 -10.09 -11.15
C ALA A 98 -1.49 -9.49 -10.83
N PHE A 99 -1.44 -8.66 -9.80
CA PHE A 99 -0.21 -8.10 -9.23
C PHE A 99 -0.41 -7.86 -7.73
N ARG A 100 0.66 -7.97 -6.93
CA ARG A 100 0.57 -7.73 -5.49
C ARG A 100 1.75 -6.95 -4.96
N TYR A 101 1.48 -6.20 -3.90
CA TYR A 101 2.50 -5.68 -3.00
C TYR A 101 2.38 -6.43 -1.67
N GLU A 102 3.48 -7.00 -1.19
CA GLU A 102 3.57 -7.63 0.13
C GLU A 102 4.40 -6.74 1.06
N PHE A 103 4.02 -6.67 2.33
CA PHE A 103 4.59 -5.75 3.31
C PHE A 103 4.92 -6.48 4.60
N GLU A 104 5.97 -6.03 5.30
CA GLU A 104 6.17 -6.38 6.71
C GLU A 104 5.09 -5.74 7.60
N ALA A 105 4.70 -4.51 7.28
CA ALA A 105 3.61 -3.78 7.91
C ALA A 105 3.01 -2.80 6.91
N LEU A 106 1.68 -2.83 6.73
CA LEU A 106 0.95 -1.97 5.82
C LEU A 106 0.21 -0.85 6.58
N PRO A 107 0.68 0.42 6.52
CA PRO A 107 -0.06 1.54 7.05
C PRO A 107 -1.43 1.68 6.39
N THR A 108 -2.48 1.78 7.20
CA THR A 108 -3.87 1.97 6.74
C THR A 108 -4.03 3.19 5.85
N SER A 109 -3.23 4.24 6.10
CA SER A 109 -3.26 5.50 5.34
C SER A 109 -2.79 5.39 3.89
N ILE A 110 -2.03 4.34 3.52
CA ILE A 110 -1.60 4.17 2.13
C ILE A 110 -2.80 3.95 1.23
N PHE A 111 -3.71 3.07 1.64
CA PHE A 111 -4.84 2.70 0.80
C PHE A 111 -5.88 3.83 0.74
N SER A 112 -6.18 4.51 1.85
CA SER A 112 -7.10 5.65 1.82
C SER A 112 -6.59 6.80 0.97
N ARG A 113 -5.30 7.14 1.07
CA ARG A 113 -4.68 8.15 0.19
C ARG A 113 -4.68 7.73 -1.28
N PHE A 114 -4.51 6.44 -1.56
CA PHE A 114 -4.69 5.91 -2.93
C PHE A 114 -6.10 6.19 -3.45
N LEU A 115 -7.14 5.93 -2.65
CA LEU A 115 -8.53 6.22 -3.01
C LEU A 115 -8.75 7.71 -3.25
N VAL A 116 -8.18 8.59 -2.43
CA VAL A 116 -8.21 10.04 -2.65
C VAL A 116 -7.56 10.43 -3.98
N ARG A 117 -6.37 9.92 -4.29
CA ARG A 117 -5.66 10.24 -5.55
C ARG A 117 -6.36 9.70 -6.79
N ARG A 118 -7.04 8.56 -6.69
CA ARG A 118 -7.67 7.86 -7.81
C ARG A 118 -9.19 7.88 -7.80
N HIS A 119 -9.80 8.79 -7.04
CA HIS A 119 -11.26 8.90 -6.92
C HIS A 119 -11.98 9.01 -8.28
N ARG A 120 -11.38 9.69 -9.27
CA ARG A 120 -11.96 9.84 -10.63
C ARG A 120 -12.05 8.54 -11.43
N LEU A 121 -11.31 7.50 -11.02
CA LEU A 121 -11.36 6.19 -11.65
C LEU A 121 -12.33 5.24 -10.91
N ILE A 122 -12.88 5.63 -9.76
CA ILE A 122 -13.81 4.79 -9.01
C ILE A 122 -15.06 4.57 -9.88
N ALA A 123 -15.34 3.30 -10.18
CA ALA A 123 -16.41 2.91 -11.10
C ALA A 123 -17.79 3.29 -10.55
N ASN A 124 -17.99 3.04 -9.25
CA ASN A 124 -19.22 3.32 -8.53
C ASN A 124 -18.89 3.53 -7.04
N PRO A 125 -19.37 4.62 -6.40
CA PRO A 125 -19.20 4.85 -4.97
C PRO A 125 -19.75 3.71 -4.08
N HIS A 126 -20.75 2.97 -4.55
CA HIS A 126 -21.29 1.81 -3.85
C HIS A 126 -20.37 0.58 -3.89
N LEU A 127 -19.33 0.60 -4.72
CA LEU A 127 -18.30 -0.44 -4.82
C LEU A 127 -16.99 -0.03 -4.13
N LEU A 128 -17.10 0.89 -3.17
CA LEU A 128 -16.01 1.43 -2.38
C LEU A 128 -16.19 1.00 -0.92
N TRP A 129 -15.12 0.49 -0.31
CA TRP A 129 -15.08 0.15 1.11
C TRP A 129 -13.69 0.49 1.65
N ARG A 130 -13.50 0.39 2.97
CA ARG A 130 -12.26 0.84 3.63
C ARG A 130 -11.03 0.17 3.06
N ASP A 131 -11.16 -1.12 2.77
CA ASP A 131 -10.05 -1.99 2.40
C ASP A 131 -10.12 -2.41 0.92
N GLY A 132 -10.91 -1.72 0.09
CA GLY A 132 -10.88 -1.97 -1.33
C GLY A 132 -11.74 -1.05 -2.18
N ALA A 133 -11.51 -1.13 -3.50
CA ALA A 133 -12.24 -0.36 -4.48
C ALA A 133 -12.24 -1.06 -5.84
N VAL A 134 -13.25 -0.70 -6.64
CA VAL A 134 -13.32 -1.05 -8.05
C VAL A 134 -13.07 0.20 -8.88
N LEU A 135 -11.99 0.17 -9.68
CA LEU A 135 -11.64 1.22 -10.62
C LEU A 135 -11.99 0.82 -12.05
N GLN A 136 -12.35 1.78 -12.89
CA GLN A 136 -12.61 1.57 -14.31
C GLN A 136 -11.90 2.61 -15.17
N ARG A 137 -11.34 2.14 -16.28
CA ARG A 137 -10.73 2.99 -17.30
C ARG A 137 -10.61 2.24 -18.61
N ASP A 138 -10.98 2.88 -19.71
CA ASP A 138 -10.73 2.40 -21.08
C ASP A 138 -11.23 0.96 -21.33
N GLY A 139 -12.39 0.59 -20.75
CA GLY A 139 -12.97 -0.76 -20.85
C GLY A 139 -12.45 -1.77 -19.82
N GLN A 140 -11.42 -1.40 -19.05
CA GLN A 140 -10.77 -2.27 -18.07
C GLN A 140 -11.32 -1.99 -16.68
N THR A 141 -11.41 -3.05 -15.87
CA THR A 141 -11.87 -2.99 -14.48
C THR A 141 -10.78 -3.51 -13.56
N ALA A 142 -10.34 -2.71 -12.60
CA ALA A 142 -9.38 -3.11 -11.58
C ALA A 142 -10.07 -3.27 -10.23
N PHE A 143 -9.92 -4.45 -9.64
CA PHE A 143 -10.32 -4.78 -8.28
C PHE A 143 -9.09 -4.67 -7.38
N ILE A 144 -9.11 -3.73 -6.45
CA ILE A 144 -7.99 -3.46 -5.56
C ILE A 144 -8.43 -3.74 -4.13
N ARG A 145 -7.62 -4.52 -3.41
CA ARG A 145 -7.88 -4.94 -2.03
C ARG A 145 -6.66 -4.69 -1.17
N SER A 146 -6.83 -4.00 -0.06
CA SER A 146 -5.86 -3.88 1.02
C SER A 146 -6.17 -4.92 2.09
N ARG A 147 -5.14 -5.55 2.66
CA ARG A 147 -5.28 -6.51 3.77
C ARG A 147 -4.26 -6.18 4.85
N PRO A 148 -4.45 -5.09 5.59
CA PRO A 148 -3.47 -4.64 6.59
C PRO A 148 -3.45 -5.55 7.83
N ASP A 149 -4.55 -6.27 8.10
CA ASP A 149 -4.76 -7.09 9.29
C ASP A 149 -4.42 -8.59 9.06
N ASP A 150 -3.99 -8.98 7.85
CA ASP A 150 -3.59 -10.36 7.51
C ASP A 150 -2.20 -10.69 8.08
N THR A 151 -1.89 -11.99 8.27
CA THR A 151 -0.54 -12.43 8.70
C THR A 151 0.56 -11.96 7.76
N ASN A 152 0.25 -11.92 6.45
CA ASN A 152 1.10 -11.32 5.43
C ASN A 152 0.36 -10.12 4.84
N PRO A 153 0.56 -8.91 5.37
CA PRO A 153 -0.14 -7.73 4.88
C PRO A 153 0.14 -7.49 3.39
N ALA A 154 -0.91 -7.21 2.63
CA ALA A 154 -0.78 -7.09 1.18
C ALA A 154 -1.77 -6.09 0.56
N ILE A 155 -1.39 -5.56 -0.60
CA ILE A 155 -2.31 -4.92 -1.54
C ILE A 155 -2.38 -5.82 -2.78
N LEU A 156 -3.59 -6.28 -3.09
CA LEU A 156 -3.88 -7.14 -4.24
C LEU A 156 -4.54 -6.31 -5.33
N ILE A 157 -4.06 -6.45 -6.56
CA ILE A 157 -4.57 -5.75 -7.74
C ILE A 157 -4.88 -6.80 -8.79
N ASP A 158 -6.16 -6.88 -9.18
CA ASP A 158 -6.64 -7.79 -10.20
C ASP A 158 -7.37 -6.99 -11.28
N ILE A 159 -6.92 -7.09 -12.54
CA ILE A 159 -7.45 -6.31 -13.65
C ILE A 159 -8.06 -7.23 -14.69
N THR A 160 -9.32 -6.98 -15.03
CA THR A 160 -10.05 -7.66 -16.10
C THR A 160 -10.50 -6.66 -17.17
N GLY A 161 -11.00 -7.19 -18.28
CA GLY A 161 -11.39 -6.42 -19.45
C GLY A 161 -10.67 -6.91 -20.72
N PRO A 162 -11.18 -6.52 -21.90
CA PRO A 162 -10.63 -6.92 -23.19
C PRO A 162 -9.29 -6.22 -23.48
N GLY A 163 -8.43 -6.82 -24.31
CA GLY A 163 -7.20 -6.17 -24.76
C GLY A 163 -6.12 -5.99 -23.69
N ASP A 164 -5.29 -4.94 -23.83
CA ASP A 164 -4.13 -4.72 -22.97
C ASP A 164 -4.53 -4.06 -21.64
N ARG A 165 -4.34 -4.80 -20.53
CA ARG A 165 -4.66 -4.39 -19.16
C ARG A 165 -3.52 -3.65 -18.46
N ARG A 166 -2.31 -3.71 -19.01
CA ARG A 166 -1.07 -3.17 -18.41
C ARG A 166 -1.08 -1.65 -18.23
N PRO A 167 -1.71 -0.82 -19.10
CA PRO A 167 -1.79 0.61 -18.87
C PRO A 167 -2.52 0.98 -17.58
N LEU A 168 -3.63 0.29 -17.24
CA LEU A 168 -4.33 0.53 -15.97
C LEU A 168 -3.48 0.06 -14.77
N LEU A 169 -2.79 -1.07 -14.90
CA LEU A 169 -1.84 -1.51 -13.88
C LEU A 169 -0.76 -0.45 -13.64
N GLU A 170 -0.17 0.11 -14.69
CA GLU A 170 0.90 1.10 -14.58
C GLU A 170 0.42 2.37 -13.85
N ILE A 171 -0.80 2.83 -14.12
CA ILE A 171 -1.42 3.96 -13.39
C ILE A 171 -1.57 3.63 -11.90
N ILE A 172 -2.04 2.43 -11.59
CA ILE A 172 -2.23 1.99 -10.20
C ILE A 172 -0.87 1.90 -9.50
N ARG A 173 0.10 1.22 -10.10
CA ARG A 173 1.46 1.03 -9.58
C ARG A 173 2.16 2.37 -9.36
N SER A 174 2.12 3.28 -10.34
CA SER A 174 2.76 4.60 -10.20
C SER A 174 2.21 5.39 -9.00
N THR A 175 0.92 5.25 -8.71
CA THR A 175 0.29 5.90 -7.56
C THR A 175 0.79 5.33 -6.24
N PHE A 176 0.86 4.01 -6.15
CA PHE A 176 1.34 3.34 -4.94
C PHE A 176 2.81 3.64 -4.70
N GLU A 177 3.63 3.62 -5.74
CA GLU A 177 5.05 3.99 -5.67
C GLU A 177 5.27 5.41 -5.13
N GLU A 178 4.41 6.36 -5.49
CA GLU A 178 4.46 7.72 -4.92
C GLU A 178 3.96 7.81 -3.46
N LEU A 179 3.15 6.84 -3.01
CA LEU A 179 2.59 6.79 -1.66
C LEU A 179 3.47 6.04 -0.68
N PHE A 180 4.29 5.11 -1.16
CA PHE A 180 5.18 4.31 -0.33
C PHE A 180 6.29 5.17 0.28
N PRO A 181 6.47 5.13 1.62
CA PRO A 181 7.61 5.77 2.25
C PRO A 181 8.93 5.19 1.74
N ALA A 182 9.95 6.05 1.56
CA ALA A 182 11.25 5.63 1.01
C ALA A 182 11.98 4.52 1.80
N LYS A 183 11.64 4.32 3.08
CA LYS A 183 12.24 3.29 3.94
C LYS A 183 11.33 2.07 4.14
N MET A 184 10.19 2.00 3.45
CA MET A 184 9.27 0.88 3.57
C MET A 184 9.80 -0.32 2.80
N SER A 185 9.84 -1.47 3.46
CA SER A 185 10.05 -2.76 2.79
C SER A 185 8.76 -3.15 2.07
N VAL A 186 8.79 -3.16 0.75
CA VAL A 186 7.68 -3.56 -0.11
C VAL A 186 8.20 -4.55 -1.13
N GLU A 187 7.62 -5.74 -1.17
CA GLU A 187 7.93 -6.74 -2.18
C GLU A 187 6.86 -6.74 -3.27
N GLU A 188 7.29 -6.58 -4.52
CA GLU A 188 6.42 -6.64 -5.69
C GLU A 188 6.30 -8.08 -6.15
N MET A 189 5.09 -8.63 -6.22
CA MET A 189 4.86 -10.03 -6.54
C MET A 189 4.02 -10.18 -7.81
N VAL A 190 4.39 -11.15 -8.63
CA VAL A 190 3.67 -11.54 -9.85
C VAL A 190 3.04 -12.92 -9.62
N PRO A 191 1.71 -13.00 -9.41
CA PRO A 191 1.00 -14.27 -9.27
C PRO A 191 1.01 -15.08 -10.57
N LEU A 192 0.99 -16.41 -10.44
CA LEU A 192 0.84 -17.30 -11.59
C LEU A 192 -0.62 -17.26 -12.10
N PRO A 193 -0.86 -17.12 -13.43
CA PRO A 193 -2.21 -16.95 -13.98
C PRO A 193 -3.25 -17.99 -13.55
N GLN A 194 -2.85 -19.26 -13.39
CA GLN A 194 -3.74 -20.37 -13.05
C GLN A 194 -3.65 -20.80 -11.57
N ARG A 195 -2.67 -20.25 -10.84
CA ARG A 195 -2.39 -20.55 -9.43
C ARG A 195 -2.04 -19.25 -8.73
N PRO A 196 -2.99 -18.32 -8.60
CA PRO A 196 -2.72 -17.01 -8.02
C PRO A 196 -2.30 -17.11 -6.55
N ASP A 197 -2.55 -18.21 -5.86
CA ASP A 197 -1.99 -18.49 -4.53
C ASP A 197 -0.45 -18.59 -4.53
N LEU A 198 0.16 -18.87 -5.69
CA LEU A 198 1.59 -18.90 -5.89
C LEU A 198 2.02 -17.65 -6.66
N SER A 199 3.08 -17.01 -6.20
CA SER A 199 3.65 -15.82 -6.84
C SER A 199 5.17 -15.85 -6.77
N LEU A 200 5.80 -15.10 -7.67
CA LEU A 200 7.24 -14.91 -7.69
C LEU A 200 7.57 -13.43 -7.54
N PRO A 201 8.66 -13.07 -6.84
CA PRO A 201 9.10 -11.69 -6.76
C PRO A 201 9.37 -11.13 -8.16
N TYR A 202 8.85 -9.94 -8.43
CA TYR A 202 9.05 -9.22 -9.68
C TYR A 202 10.53 -9.01 -9.96
N ILE A 203 11.32 -8.71 -8.92
CA ILE A 203 12.77 -8.49 -9.06
C ILE A 203 13.50 -9.78 -9.41
N ASP A 204 13.07 -10.92 -8.88
CA ASP A 204 13.65 -12.23 -9.20
C ASP A 204 13.37 -12.60 -10.66
N LEU A 205 12.16 -12.33 -11.15
CA LEU A 205 11.82 -12.52 -12.57
C LEU A 205 12.69 -11.64 -13.48
N ARG A 206 12.94 -10.39 -13.08
CA ARG A 206 13.85 -9.48 -13.81
C ARG A 206 15.27 -10.03 -13.87
N ASN A 207 15.84 -10.40 -12.73
CA ASN A 207 17.18 -10.96 -12.65
C ASN A 207 17.31 -12.24 -13.48
N MET A 208 16.31 -13.13 -13.42
CA MET A 208 16.26 -14.34 -14.24
C MET A 208 16.31 -14.02 -15.74
N ILE A 209 15.58 -13.00 -16.20
CA ILE A 209 15.58 -12.60 -17.61
C ILE A 209 16.95 -12.00 -18.00
N GLU A 210 17.54 -11.17 -17.15
CA GLU A 210 18.88 -10.59 -17.36
C GLU A 210 19.97 -11.67 -17.44
N ASP A 211 19.85 -12.72 -16.62
CA ASP A 211 20.73 -13.88 -16.60
C ASP A 211 20.47 -14.88 -17.76
N GLY A 212 19.45 -14.62 -18.61
CA GLY A 212 19.10 -15.49 -19.74
C GLY A 212 18.37 -16.79 -19.35
N VAL A 213 17.71 -16.82 -18.18
CA VAL A 213 16.94 -17.99 -17.72
C VAL A 213 15.63 -18.10 -18.50
N GLU A 214 15.55 -19.09 -19.38
CA GLU A 214 14.33 -19.36 -20.17
C GLU A 214 13.32 -20.24 -19.43
N ARG A 215 13.77 -21.02 -18.45
CA ARG A 215 12.94 -22.00 -17.73
C ARG A 215 13.27 -21.99 -16.25
N HIS A 216 12.28 -21.66 -15.42
CA HIS A 216 12.39 -21.67 -13.96
C HIS A 216 11.43 -22.71 -13.37
N TYR A 217 11.95 -23.64 -12.56
CA TYR A 217 11.12 -24.66 -11.92
C TYR A 217 10.42 -24.10 -10.69
N VAL A 218 9.09 -24.15 -10.68
CA VAL A 218 8.28 -23.74 -9.53
C VAL A 218 7.72 -24.97 -8.84
N SER A 219 8.23 -25.24 -7.64
CA SER A 219 7.86 -26.42 -6.84
C SER A 219 6.36 -26.51 -6.55
N GLY A 220 5.69 -25.38 -6.30
CA GLY A 220 4.26 -25.31 -5.97
C GLY A 220 3.32 -25.78 -7.08
N ILE A 221 3.79 -25.77 -8.34
CA ILE A 221 3.06 -26.35 -9.50
C ILE A 221 3.78 -27.57 -10.10
N ARG A 222 4.91 -27.97 -9.52
CA ARG A 222 5.77 -29.08 -10.00
C ARG A 222 6.07 -29.00 -11.49
N SER A 223 6.29 -27.80 -11.99
CA SER A 223 6.48 -27.53 -13.41
C SER A 223 7.43 -26.37 -13.63
N TYR A 224 7.82 -26.17 -14.89
CA TYR A 224 8.61 -25.02 -15.31
C TYR A 224 7.70 -23.91 -15.82
N ILE A 225 8.09 -22.68 -15.56
CA ILE A 225 7.56 -21.49 -16.21
C ILE A 225 8.64 -20.82 -17.06
N ASN A 226 8.23 -19.97 -17.99
CA ASN A 226 9.11 -19.02 -18.64
C ASN A 226 9.04 -17.66 -17.89
N PRO A 227 10.13 -17.17 -17.28
CA PRO A 227 10.13 -15.89 -16.56
C PRO A 227 9.71 -14.69 -17.41
N ALA A 228 10.12 -14.64 -18.68
CA ALA A 228 9.79 -13.54 -19.59
C ALA A 228 8.31 -13.55 -19.97
N GLU A 229 7.70 -14.73 -20.17
CA GLU A 229 6.27 -14.84 -20.42
C GLU A 229 5.46 -14.37 -19.21
N LEU A 230 5.83 -14.80 -18.00
CA LEU A 230 5.14 -14.41 -16.77
C LEU A 230 5.26 -12.90 -16.52
N LEU A 231 6.46 -12.34 -16.65
CA LEU A 231 6.69 -10.91 -16.44
C LEU A 231 6.02 -10.05 -17.53
N GLY A 232 5.98 -10.55 -18.77
CA GLY A 232 5.33 -9.89 -19.90
C GLY A 232 3.83 -9.66 -19.71
N VAL A 233 3.17 -10.44 -18.84
CA VAL A 233 1.76 -10.23 -18.46
C VAL A 233 1.57 -8.91 -17.73
N VAL A 234 2.54 -8.47 -16.92
CA VAL A 234 2.43 -7.27 -16.07
C VAL A 234 3.22 -6.07 -16.61
N GLU A 235 4.12 -6.27 -17.57
CA GLU A 235 4.99 -5.21 -18.10
C GLU A 235 4.57 -4.66 -19.46
N HIS A 236 4.43 -3.34 -19.51
CA HIS A 236 4.30 -2.60 -20.77
C HIS A 236 5.69 -2.20 -21.28
N ALA A 237 5.89 -2.15 -22.60
CA ALA A 237 7.20 -1.99 -23.25
C ALA A 237 8.00 -0.73 -22.84
N GLY A 238 7.40 0.24 -22.15
CA GLY A 238 8.05 1.49 -21.72
C GLY A 238 8.80 1.46 -20.38
N ARG A 239 8.73 0.39 -19.58
CA ARG A 239 9.28 0.37 -18.20
C ARG A 239 10.78 0.02 -18.11
N GLN A 240 11.41 -0.41 -19.20
CA GLN A 240 12.78 -0.91 -19.22
C GLN A 240 13.87 0.12 -18.84
N SER A 241 13.54 1.41 -18.69
CA SER A 241 14.54 2.48 -18.53
C SER A 241 14.61 3.15 -17.15
N ARG A 242 13.80 2.76 -16.15
CA ARG A 242 13.58 3.62 -14.96
C ARG A 242 14.05 3.10 -13.59
N ARG A 243 14.64 1.91 -13.48
CA ARG A 243 15.22 1.47 -12.19
C ARG A 243 16.62 0.90 -12.41
N GLU A 244 17.62 1.64 -11.95
CA GLU A 244 18.86 1.01 -11.49
C GLU A 244 18.53 0.13 -10.27
N PRO A 245 19.21 -1.01 -10.07
CA PRO A 245 19.00 -1.85 -8.90
C PRO A 245 19.31 -1.05 -7.63
N VAL A 246 18.44 -1.15 -6.63
CA VAL A 246 18.80 -0.73 -5.27
C VAL A 246 19.93 -1.66 -4.83
N PRO A 247 21.12 -1.14 -4.47
CA PRO A 247 22.22 -2.00 -4.04
C PRO A 247 21.79 -2.79 -2.81
N ALA A 248 22.10 -4.09 -2.80
CA ALA A 248 21.88 -4.97 -1.67
C ALA A 248 22.41 -4.31 -0.38
N PRO A 249 21.74 -4.49 0.78
CA PRO A 249 22.15 -3.85 2.02
C PRO A 249 23.60 -4.21 2.33
N SER A 250 24.49 -3.22 2.21
CA SER A 250 25.89 -3.33 2.57
C SER A 250 25.99 -3.70 4.05
N ARG A 251 26.70 -4.79 4.37
CA ARG A 251 27.08 -5.18 5.74
C ARG A 251 27.62 -3.95 6.48
N GLN A 252 26.82 -3.38 7.38
CA GLN A 252 27.31 -2.34 8.27
C GLN A 252 28.09 -3.01 9.40
N VAL A 253 29.39 -2.75 9.45
CA VAL A 253 30.21 -3.00 10.63
C VAL A 253 29.86 -1.92 11.65
N ILE A 254 29.15 -2.30 12.72
CA ILE A 254 28.87 -1.40 13.83
C ILE A 254 30.13 -1.36 14.71
N ILE A 255 30.83 -0.22 14.72
CA ILE A 255 31.92 0.05 15.66
C ILE A 255 31.31 0.79 16.85
N ASN A 256 31.21 0.13 18.01
CA ASN A 256 30.83 0.79 19.25
C ASN A 256 32.05 1.50 19.84
N VAL A 257 31.99 2.84 19.90
CA VAL A 257 32.98 3.67 20.60
C VAL A 257 32.32 4.16 21.89
N ASN A 258 32.73 3.61 23.03
CA ASN A 258 32.36 4.14 24.35
C ASN A 258 33.40 5.20 24.75
N ASN A 259 32.94 6.43 24.97
CA ASN A 259 33.79 7.51 25.46
C ASN A 259 33.53 7.72 26.96
N SER A 260 34.40 7.13 27.77
CA SER A 260 34.58 7.49 29.18
C SER A 260 36.05 7.85 29.31
N GLY A 261 36.32 9.07 29.80
CA GLY A 261 37.63 9.72 29.77
C GLY A 261 38.78 8.82 30.21
N ASP A 262 39.89 8.97 29.47
CA ASP A 262 41.23 8.42 29.68
C ASP A 262 41.38 6.89 29.56
N ASP A 263 41.08 6.34 28.36
CA ASP A 263 41.94 5.38 27.62
C ASP A 263 41.21 4.83 26.37
N ILE A 264 41.86 4.83 25.20
CA ILE A 264 41.31 4.22 23.97
C ILE A 264 41.68 2.73 23.97
N SER A 265 40.69 1.86 24.22
CA SER A 265 40.80 0.42 23.99
C SER A 265 39.86 -0.04 22.87
N VAL A 266 40.40 -0.78 21.89
CA VAL A 266 39.65 -1.33 20.75
C VAL A 266 38.99 -2.64 21.19
N GLY A 267 37.67 -2.63 21.37
CA GLY A 267 36.87 -3.81 21.72
C GLY A 267 36.43 -4.64 20.50
N ASN A 268 36.23 -5.95 20.71
CA ASN A 268 36.06 -7.00 19.69
C ASN A 268 34.94 -6.80 18.66
N ILE A 269 35.24 -7.26 17.43
CA ILE A 269 34.33 -7.41 16.29
C ILE A 269 33.41 -8.62 16.53
N THR A 270 32.09 -8.43 16.56
CA THR A 270 31.13 -9.54 16.58
C THR A 270 30.29 -9.56 15.30
N ASN A 271 30.29 -10.71 14.62
CA ASN A 271 29.42 -10.99 13.48
C ASN A 271 28.05 -11.46 13.99
N SER A 272 26.98 -10.73 13.67
CA SER A 272 25.61 -11.21 13.83
C SER A 272 25.21 -12.13 12.67
N SER A 273 25.83 -13.32 12.62
CA SER A 273 25.32 -14.45 11.84
C SER A 273 24.88 -15.51 12.84
N GLY A 274 23.63 -15.42 13.31
CA GLY A 274 23.03 -16.44 14.16
C GLY A 274 22.72 -17.71 13.36
N VAL A 275 23.71 -18.58 13.18
CA VAL A 275 23.51 -20.02 12.92
C VAL A 275 24.56 -20.79 13.71
N ALA A 276 24.18 -21.32 14.86
CA ALA A 276 25.00 -22.28 15.60
C ALA A 276 24.95 -23.64 14.87
N VAL A 277 25.90 -23.90 13.98
CA VAL A 277 26.19 -25.27 13.53
C VAL A 277 27.20 -25.88 14.50
N GLY A 278 26.70 -26.67 15.45
CA GLY A 278 27.53 -27.48 16.32
C GLY A 278 28.22 -28.59 15.54
N ARG A 279 29.51 -28.42 15.22
CA ARG A 279 30.42 -29.50 14.85
C ARG A 279 31.36 -29.77 16.03
N LYS A 280 31.13 -30.86 16.77
CA LYS A 280 32.16 -31.45 17.62
C LYS A 280 33.05 -32.34 16.75
N ALA A 281 34.27 -31.89 16.48
CA ALA A 281 35.36 -32.73 16.00
C ALA A 281 36.32 -33.02 17.16
N LYS A 282 36.74 -34.29 17.23
CA LYS A 282 37.75 -34.87 18.11
C LYS A 282 39.14 -34.23 17.91
N GLY A 283 39.94 -34.26 18.97
CA GLY A 283 41.41 -34.18 19.00
C GLY A 283 41.84 -34.15 20.47
N GLU A 284 42.26 -35.26 21.09
CA GLU A 284 43.65 -35.75 21.11
C GLU A 284 44.68 -34.63 21.32
N ALA A 285 45.24 -34.54 22.54
CA ALA A 285 46.65 -34.85 22.78
C ALA A 285 47.03 -34.68 24.26
N LYS A 286 47.82 -35.67 24.72
CA LYS A 286 48.61 -35.83 25.95
C LYS A 286 47.89 -36.25 27.22
#